data_AF-A0A0C4EH43-F1
#
_entry.id   AF-A0A0C4EH43-F1
#
_cell.length_a   1.000
_cell.length_b   1.000
_cell.length_c   1.000
_cell.angle_alpha   90.00
_cell.angle_beta   90.00
_cell.angle_gamma   90.00
#
_symmetry.space_group_name_H-M   'P 1'
#
loop_
_entity.id
_entity.type
_entity.pdbx_description
1 polymer ?
#
loop_
_entity_poly.entity_id
_entity_poly.type
_entity_poly.pdbx_seq_one_letter_code
_entity_poly.pdbx_strand_id
1 'polypeptide(L)'
;LVFLRTHLTKRVVYHRLDQVWAKKGCSEITGHSFRVGGASLRYAIGVPTNEICRLGRWISDCYKLYLREYSKDDLAGTLKLLSELEASWSRT
;
A
#
# COMPACT_ATOMS: atom_id res chain seq x y z
N LEU A 1 -6.32 31.51 17.50
CA LEU A 1 -5.12 30.72 17.19
C LEU A 1 -5.06 30.51 15.68
N VAL A 2 -4.07 31.09 15.00
CA VAL A 2 -3.88 30.89 13.55
C VAL A 2 -3.15 29.56 13.36
N PHE A 3 -3.78 28.57 12.74
CA PHE A 3 -3.10 27.35 12.35
C PHE A 3 -2.28 27.63 11.09
N LEU A 4 -0.96 27.72 11.23
CA LEU A 4 -0.05 27.76 10.10
C LEU A 4 0.00 26.37 9.45
N ARG A 5 -0.25 26.32 8.14
CA ARG A 5 -0.12 25.08 7.36
C ARG A 5 1.34 24.67 7.31
N THR A 6 1.68 23.57 7.98
CA THR A 6 3.00 22.96 7.91
C THR A 6 3.02 21.85 6.86
N HIS A 7 3.92 21.95 5.88
CA HIS A 7 4.11 20.90 4.88
C HIS A 7 4.82 19.68 5.48
N LEU A 8 4.27 18.50 5.22
CA LEU A 8 4.96 17.25 5.51
C LEU A 8 6.14 17.08 4.56
N THR A 9 7.35 16.98 5.10
CA THR A 9 8.55 16.67 4.31
C THR A 9 8.72 15.17 4.20
N LYS A 10 9.38 14.74 3.12
CA LYS A 10 9.79 13.34 2.93
C LYS A 10 10.44 12.80 4.20
N ARG A 11 11.47 13.47 4.71
CA ARG A 11 12.22 13.06 5.91
C ARG A 11 11.31 12.81 7.13
N VAL A 12 10.40 13.73 7.43
CA VAL A 12 9.50 13.61 8.60
C VAL A 12 8.57 12.42 8.45
N VAL A 13 7.98 12.24 7.27
CA VAL A 13 7.07 11.12 7.00
C VAL A 13 7.81 9.78 7.09
N TYR A 14 8.97 9.66 6.43
CA TYR A 14 9.76 8.43 6.45
C TYR A 14 10.19 8.06 7.87
N HIS A 15 10.72 9.02 8.64
CA HIS A 15 11.13 8.76 10.01
C HIS A 15 9.95 8.30 10.88
N ARG A 16 8.78 8.93 10.73
CA ARG A 16 7.59 8.54 11.50
C ARG A 16 7.11 7.14 11.12
N LEU A 17 7.07 6.81 9.83
CA LEU A 17 6.66 5.50 9.36
C LEU A 17 7.63 4.41 9.82
N ASP A 18 8.93 4.65 9.71
CA ASP A 18 9.99 3.73 10.15
C ASP A 18 9.84 3.36 11.64
N GLN A 19 9.61 4.35 12.50
CA GLN A 19 9.34 4.11 13.92
C GLN A 19 8.10 3.23 14.16
N VAL A 20 7.03 3.46 13.41
CA VAL A 20 5.79 2.67 13.50
C VAL A 20 6.05 1.23 13.07
N TRP A 21 6.77 1.04 11.96
CA TRP A 21 7.10 -0.27 11.43
C TRP A 21 8.06 -1.04 12.33
N ALA A 22 9.12 -0.41 12.82
CA ALA A 22 10.06 -1.02 13.75
C ALA A 22 9.36 -1.52 15.02
N LYS A 23 8.45 -0.71 15.58
CA LYS A 23 7.65 -1.11 16.76
C LYS A 23 6.74 -2.32 16.50
N LYS A 24 6.40 -2.58 15.24
CA LYS A 24 5.58 -3.72 14.81
C LYS A 24 6.39 -4.89 14.27
N GLY A 25 7.72 -4.82 14.28
CA GLY A 25 8.59 -5.85 13.71
C GLY A 25 8.62 -5.87 12.18
N CYS A 26 8.26 -4.76 11.53
CA CYS A 26 8.12 -4.64 10.07
C CYS A 26 9.12 -3.65 9.45
N SER A 27 10.34 -3.54 9.99
CA SER A 27 11.33 -2.51 9.61
C SER A 27 11.73 -2.51 8.13
N GLU A 28 11.49 -3.59 7.40
CA GLU A 28 11.80 -3.70 5.96
C GLU A 28 10.71 -3.08 5.07
N ILE A 29 9.55 -2.70 5.63
CA ILE A 29 8.46 -2.08 4.88
C ILE A 29 8.82 -0.64 4.55
N THR A 30 8.88 -0.34 3.25
CA THR A 30 9.10 1.01 2.72
C THR A 30 7.86 1.49 1.96
N GLY A 31 7.84 2.78 1.60
CA GLY A 31 6.83 3.32 0.67
C GLY A 31 6.77 2.57 -0.66
N HIS A 32 7.90 1.99 -1.12
CA HIS A 32 7.92 1.19 -2.34
C HIS A 32 7.18 -0.13 -2.16
N SER A 33 7.27 -0.75 -0.99
CA SER A 33 6.56 -1.99 -0.65
C SER A 33 5.04 -1.83 -0.82
N PHE A 34 4.48 -0.69 -0.41
CA PHE A 34 3.04 -0.39 -0.61
C PHE A 34 2.66 -0.31 -2.10
N ARG A 35 3.53 0.26 -2.94
CA ARG A 35 3.28 0.38 -4.38
C ARG A 35 3.28 -1.00 -5.05
N VAL A 36 4.22 -1.86 -4.67
CA VAL A 36 4.32 -3.25 -5.16
C VAL A 36 3.12 -4.07 -4.69
N GLY A 37 2.83 -4.06 -3.39
CA GLY A 37 1.72 -4.81 -2.79
C GLY A 37 0.36 -4.37 -3.35
N GLY A 38 0.12 -3.06 -3.48
CA GLY A 38 -1.13 -2.53 -4.01
C GLY A 38 -1.38 -2.93 -5.47
N ALA A 39 -0.36 -2.93 -6.32
CA ALA A 39 -0.50 -3.37 -7.70
C ALA A 39 -0.67 -4.89 -7.79
N SER A 40 0.09 -5.65 -7.00
CA SER A 40 -0.01 -7.11 -6.96
C SER A 40 -1.39 -7.57 -6.50
N LEU A 41 -1.93 -6.98 -5.43
CA LEU A 41 -3.28 -7.29 -4.95
C LEU A 41 -4.35 -6.95 -5.98
N ARG A 42 -4.28 -5.76 -6.60
CA ARG A 42 -5.25 -5.36 -7.64
C ARG A 42 -5.21 -6.32 -8.82
N TYR A 43 -4.02 -6.75 -9.22
CA TYR A 43 -3.87 -7.76 -10.27
C TYR A 43 -4.48 -9.10 -9.85
N ALA A 44 -4.22 -9.56 -8.62
CA ALA A 44 -4.74 -10.81 -8.08
C ALA A 44 -6.27 -10.87 -8.00
N ILE A 45 -6.94 -9.74 -7.74
CA ILE A 45 -8.41 -9.63 -7.75
C ILE A 45 -9.00 -9.34 -9.14
N GLY A 46 -8.18 -9.35 -10.20
CA GLY A 46 -8.63 -9.23 -11.58
C GLY A 46 -8.88 -7.79 -12.07
N VAL A 47 -8.32 -6.77 -11.40
CA VAL A 47 -8.38 -5.40 -11.92
C VAL A 47 -7.63 -5.34 -13.27
N PRO A 48 -8.23 -4.74 -14.31
CA PRO A 48 -7.57 -4.59 -15.60
C PRO A 48 -6.20 -3.89 -15.49
N THR A 49 -5.20 -4.41 -16.19
CA THR A 49 -3.81 -3.89 -16.13
C THR A 49 -3.70 -2.44 -16.56
N ASN A 50 -4.50 -1.99 -17.53
CA ASN A 50 -4.56 -0.58 -17.93
C ASN A 50 -5.00 0.34 -16.78
N GLU A 51 -5.92 -0.11 -15.92
CA GLU A 51 -6.34 0.62 -14.73
C GLU A 51 -5.25 0.62 -13.66
N ILE A 52 -4.58 -0.51 -13.43
CA ILE A 52 -3.43 -0.62 -12.52
C ILE A 52 -2.31 0.33 -12.98
N CYS A 53 -1.99 0.34 -14.28
CA CYS A 53 -1.02 1.24 -14.89
C CYS A 53 -1.40 2.71 -14.69
N ARG A 54 -2.67 3.06 -14.94
CA ARG A 54 -3.19 4.42 -14.73
C ARG A 54 -3.07 4.87 -13.28
N LEU A 55 -3.47 4.04 -12.31
CA LEU A 55 -3.36 4.34 -10.88
C LEU A 55 -1.90 4.45 -10.42
N GLY A 56 -1.05 3.56 -10.91
CA GLY A 56 0.38 3.57 -10.62
C GLY A 56 1.16 4.63 -11.39
N ARG A 57 0.56 5.32 -12.37
CA ARG A 57 1.28 6.22 -13.30
C ARG A 57 2.44 5.53 -14.03
N TRP A 58 2.24 4.26 -14.39
CA TRP A 58 3.20 3.52 -15.20
C TRP A 58 2.95 3.82 -16.68
N ILE A 59 4.00 4.28 -17.37
CA ILE A 59 3.97 4.59 -18.81
C ILE A 59 4.51 3.40 -19.62
N SER A 60 5.44 2.64 -19.04
CA SER A 60 6.02 1.44 -19.66
C SER A 60 5.61 0.17 -18.93
N ASP A 61 6.00 -0.95 -19.51
CA ASP A 61 5.77 -2.30 -18.98
C ASP A 61 6.55 -2.63 -17.69
N CYS A 62 7.28 -1.68 -17.09
CA CYS A 62 8.02 -1.91 -15.86
C CYS A 62 7.13 -2.32 -14.67
N TYR A 63 5.82 -2.09 -14.74
CA TYR A 63 4.86 -2.55 -13.73
C TYR A 63 4.85 -4.09 -13.58
N LYS A 64 5.16 -4.84 -14.66
CA LYS A 64 5.21 -6.30 -14.66
C LYS A 64 6.24 -6.85 -13.66
N LEU A 65 7.33 -6.12 -13.43
CA LEU A 65 8.37 -6.48 -12.44
C LEU A 65 7.87 -6.38 -10.99
N TYR A 66 6.78 -5.63 -10.77
CA TYR A 66 6.20 -5.44 -9.45
C TYR A 66 5.06 -6.41 -9.16
N LEU A 67 4.55 -7.14 -10.16
CA LEU A 67 3.46 -8.09 -9.92
C LEU A 67 4.00 -9.33 -9.22
N ARG A 68 3.57 -9.50 -7.98
CA ARG A 68 3.77 -10.73 -7.19
C ARG A 68 2.49 -11.55 -7.26
N GLU A 69 2.66 -12.86 -7.46
CA GLU A 69 1.53 -13.78 -7.42
C GLU A 69 1.05 -13.98 -6.00
N TYR A 70 -0.26 -14.14 -5.85
CA TYR A 70 -0.89 -14.51 -4.59
C TYR A 70 -1.28 -15.97 -4.68
N SER A 71 -0.97 -16.74 -3.63
CA SER A 71 -1.68 -18.01 -3.43
C SER A 71 -3.16 -17.72 -3.12
N LYS A 72 -4.02 -18.73 -3.28
CA LYS A 72 -5.44 -18.61 -2.91
C LYS A 72 -5.60 -18.25 -1.44
N ASP A 73 -4.76 -18.81 -0.58
CA ASP A 73 -4.80 -18.59 0.86
C ASP A 73 -4.32 -17.18 1.23
N ASP A 74 -3.23 -16.71 0.62
CA ASP A 74 -2.73 -15.33 0.83
C ASP A 74 -3.76 -14.29 0.38
N LEU A 75 -4.44 -14.54 -0.75
CA LEU A 75 -5.47 -13.65 -1.25
C LEU A 75 -6.66 -13.61 -0.29
N ALA A 76 -7.15 -14.77 0.14
CA ALA A 76 -8.25 -14.86 1.10
C ALA A 76 -7.91 -14.18 2.43
N GLY A 77 -6.70 -14.40 2.96
CA GLY A 77 -6.22 -13.75 4.18
C GLY A 77 -6.12 -12.23 4.03
N THR A 78 -5.61 -11.76 2.89
CA THR A 78 -5.50 -10.32 2.60
C THR A 78 -6.86 -9.64 2.50
N LEU A 79 -7.83 -10.27 1.81
CA LEU A 79 -9.18 -9.74 1.67
C LEU A 79 -9.91 -9.71 3.03
N LYS A 80 -9.70 -10.72 3.87
CA LYS A 80 -10.22 -10.73 5.25
C LYS A 80 -9.68 -9.54 6.06
N LEU A 81 -8.36 -9.33 6.05
CA LEU A 81 -7.74 -8.20 6.76
C LEU A 81 -8.26 -6.84 6.29
N LEU A 82 -8.49 -6.68 4.97
CA LEU A 82 -9.06 -5.45 4.43
C LEU A 82 -10.51 -5.23 4.90
N SER A 83 -11.32 -6.29 4.95
CA SER A 83 -12.67 -6.20 5.49
C SER A 83 -12.69 -5.81 6.97
N GLU A 84 -11.79 -6.37 7.77
CA GLU A 84 -11.63 -6.01 9.19
C GLU A 84 -11.18 -4.55 9.38
N LEU A 85 -10.30 -4.06 8.50
CA LEU A 85 -9.87 -2.67 8.47
C LEU A 85 -11.04 -1.73 8.16
N GLU A 86 -11.83 -2.04 7.12
CA GLU A 86 -13.00 -1.25 6.70
C GLU A 86 -14.06 -1.19 7.81
N ALA A 87 -14.33 -2.34 8.46
CA ALA A 87 -15.24 -2.40 9.61
C ALA A 87 -14.73 -1.58 10.80
N SER A 88 -13.41 -1.50 11.00
CA SER A 88 -12.81 -0.68 12.06
C SER A 88 -12.89 0.81 11.74
N TRP A 89 -12.68 1.18 10.47
CA TRP A 89 -12.78 2.56 10.00
C TRP A 89 -14.21 3.11 10.12
N SER A 90 -15.21 2.29 9.77
CA SER A 90 -16.61 2.69 9.82
C SER A 90 -17.16 2.88 11.25
N ARG A 91 -16.40 2.47 12.27
CA ARG A 91 -16.72 2.63 13.69
C ARG A 91 -16.14 3.91 14.32
N THR A 92 -15.33 4.66 13.57
CA THR A 92 -14.68 5.91 14.02
C THR A 92 -15.43 7.11 13.49
#